data_AF-A0A3P6NRC0-F1
#
_entry.id   AF-A0A3P6NRC0-F1
#
_cell.length_a   1.000
_cell.length_b   1.000
_cell.length_c   1.000
_cell.angle_alpha   90.00
_cell.angle_beta   90.00
_cell.angle_gamma   90.00
#
_symmetry.space_group_name_H-M   'P 1'
#
loop_
_entity.id
_entity.type
_entity.pdbx_description
1 polymer ?
#
loop_
_entity_poly.entity_id
_entity_poly.type
_entity_poly.pdbx_seq_one_letter_code
_entity_poly.pdbx_strand_id
1 'polypeptide(L)'
;MRCFRPIRKWMEKKKDNFGPVEMKDLAGIQIQDLVCRLGYPYVYVHQGSCEHVFYFTDLRLMDAQDYPISFPQMLSDTSFEHNCKICHRHIAEWIVEGEEMPADPVHMCDGCFTSYHFVYQHRRDLKSRAHPYMDASCLQL
;
A
#
# COMPACT_ATOMS: atom_id res chain seq x y z
N MET A 1 -6.97 1.50 -17.41
CA MET A 1 -6.86 2.16 -16.08
C MET A 1 -6.28 3.57 -16.28
N ARG A 2 -6.98 4.64 -15.87
CA ARG A 2 -6.41 5.99 -15.87
C ARG A 2 -5.41 6.09 -14.71
N CYS A 3 -4.13 5.86 -14.98
CA CYS A 3 -3.05 6.06 -14.02
C CYS A 3 -2.91 7.58 -13.79
N PHE A 4 -3.37 8.06 -12.63
CA PHE A 4 -3.13 9.44 -12.21
C PHE A 4 -1.68 9.54 -11.75
N ARG A 5 -0.88 10.38 -12.42
CA ARG A 5 0.55 10.55 -12.14
C ARG A 5 0.91 11.99 -11.71
N PRO A 6 0.32 12.50 -10.62
CA PRO A 6 0.47 13.90 -10.23
C PRO A 6 1.92 14.30 -9.97
N ILE A 7 2.71 13.45 -9.31
CA ILE A 7 4.09 13.78 -8.93
C ILE A 7 4.99 13.78 -10.16
N ARG A 8 4.84 12.79 -11.03
CA ARG A 8 5.59 12.75 -12.30
C ARG A 8 5.32 13.98 -13.16
N LYS A 9 4.05 14.36 -13.33
CA LYS A 9 3.68 15.58 -14.06
C LYS A 9 4.26 16.85 -13.43
N TRP A 10 4.38 16.87 -12.10
CA TRP A 10 5.01 17.98 -11.39
C TRP A 10 6.53 18.02 -11.61
N MET A 11 7.22 16.88 -11.60
CA MET A 11 8.65 16.80 -11.92
C MET A 11 8.94 17.21 -13.37
N GLU A 12 8.12 16.78 -14.33
CA GLU A 12 8.25 17.16 -15.75
C GLU A 12 8.15 18.68 -15.95
N LYS A 13 7.27 19.37 -15.21
CA LYS A 13 7.17 20.85 -15.23
C LYS A 13 8.41 21.54 -14.66
N LYS A 14 9.17 20.87 -13.78
CA LYS A 14 10.37 21.37 -13.12
C LYS A 14 11.62 20.62 -13.60
N LYS A 15 11.68 20.28 -14.88
CA LYS A 15 12.79 19.55 -15.50
C LYS A 15 14.17 20.12 -15.18
N ASP A 16 14.27 21.44 -15.02
CA ASP A 16 15.53 22.13 -14.72
C ASP A 16 16.05 21.81 -13.30
N ASN A 17 15.17 21.42 -12.38
CA ASN A 17 15.51 21.06 -11.01
C ASN A 17 15.83 19.57 -10.85
N PHE A 18 15.25 18.72 -11.69
CA PHE A 18 15.27 17.26 -11.51
C PHE A 18 16.14 16.54 -12.54
N GLY A 19 16.33 17.10 -13.73
CA GLY A 19 17.03 16.42 -14.82
C GLY A 19 16.20 15.29 -15.44
N PRO A 20 16.83 14.36 -16.18
CA PRO A 20 16.14 13.22 -16.77
C PRO A 20 15.62 12.26 -15.69
N VAL A 21 14.36 11.83 -15.81
CA VAL A 21 13.72 10.88 -14.88
C VAL A 21 13.56 9.54 -15.59
N GLU A 22 14.10 8.48 -14.99
CA GLU A 22 13.95 7.10 -15.46
C GLU A 22 12.84 6.39 -14.66
N MET A 23 12.11 5.48 -15.33
CA MET A 23 11.12 4.62 -14.71
C MET A 23 11.56 3.18 -14.87
N LYS A 24 11.54 2.41 -13.78
CA LYS A 24 11.78 0.96 -13.81
C LYS A 24 10.60 0.22 -13.19
N ASP A 25 10.30 -0.97 -13.73
CA ASP A 25 9.32 -1.87 -13.16
C ASP A 25 9.95 -2.64 -11.98
N LEU A 26 9.28 -2.62 -10.83
CA LEU A 26 9.74 -3.29 -9.61
C LEU A 26 9.48 -4.79 -9.60
N ALA A 27 8.69 -5.33 -10.54
CA ALA A 27 8.37 -6.76 -10.62
C ALA A 27 9.59 -7.68 -10.84
N GLY A 28 10.79 -7.13 -11.08
CA GLY A 28 12.01 -7.91 -11.28
C GLY A 28 13.32 -7.18 -10.97
N ILE A 29 13.28 -6.08 -10.22
CA ILE A 29 14.48 -5.37 -9.77
C ILE A 29 14.51 -5.31 -8.25
N GLN A 30 15.70 -5.30 -7.68
CA GLN A 30 15.92 -5.09 -6.26
C GLN A 30 16.37 -3.65 -6.01
N ILE A 31 16.26 -3.18 -4.76
CA ILE A 31 16.73 -1.84 -4.37
C ILE A 31 18.22 -1.67 -4.69
N GLN A 32 19.02 -2.73 -4.53
CA GLN A 32 20.46 -2.72 -4.86
C GLN A 32 20.76 -2.52 -6.36
N ASP A 33 19.79 -2.75 -7.24
CA ASP A 33 19.94 -2.56 -8.70
C ASP A 33 19.63 -1.12 -9.14
N LEU A 34 19.22 -0.27 -8.19
CA LEU A 34 18.92 1.14 -8.44
C LEU A 34 20.18 1.99 -8.33
N VAL A 35 20.38 2.87 -9.31
CA VAL A 35 21.35 3.96 -9.21
C VAL A 35 20.66 5.11 -8.49
N CYS A 36 20.90 5.24 -7.18
CA CYS A 36 20.30 6.28 -6.35
C CYS A 36 21.28 7.42 -6.03
N ARG A 37 20.72 8.61 -5.82
CA ARG A 37 21.39 9.81 -5.31
C ARG A 37 20.81 10.11 -3.93
N LEU A 38 21.69 10.26 -2.94
CA LEU A 38 21.27 10.60 -1.59
C LEU A 38 20.59 11.98 -1.54
N GLY A 39 19.54 12.09 -0.74
CA GLY A 39 18.73 13.30 -0.57
C GLY A 39 17.85 13.66 -1.77
N TYR A 40 17.82 12.86 -2.83
CA TYR A 40 16.98 13.10 -4.00
C TYR A 40 15.62 12.39 -3.86
N PRO A 41 14.49 13.02 -4.25
CA PRO A 41 13.18 12.41 -4.16
C PRO A 41 12.94 11.33 -5.21
N TYR A 42 12.44 10.18 -4.78
CA TYR A 42 12.00 9.08 -5.64
C TYR A 42 10.50 8.85 -5.49
N VAL A 43 9.88 8.29 -6.53
CA VAL A 43 8.45 7.95 -6.53
C VAL A 43 8.29 6.47 -6.75
N TYR A 44 7.71 5.78 -5.76
CA TYR A 44 7.20 4.44 -5.91
C TYR A 44 5.72 4.49 -6.31
N VAL A 45 5.30 3.63 -7.23
CA VAL A 45 3.89 3.55 -7.67
C VAL A 45 3.33 2.19 -7.32
N HIS A 46 2.44 2.16 -6.31
CA HIS A 46 1.72 0.97 -5.89
C HIS A 46 0.37 0.87 -6.62
N GLN A 47 0.03 -0.34 -7.09
CA GLN A 47 -1.24 -0.69 -7.78
C GLN A 47 -1.62 0.24 -8.95
N GLY A 48 -0.63 0.90 -9.57
CA GLY A 48 -0.84 1.73 -10.75
C GLY A 48 -1.53 3.07 -10.52
N SER A 49 -1.83 3.47 -9.28
CA SER A 49 -2.43 4.78 -8.99
C SER A 49 -2.07 5.40 -7.64
N CYS A 50 -1.39 4.67 -6.74
CA CYS A 50 -0.90 5.21 -5.49
C CYS A 50 0.57 5.61 -5.66
N GLU A 51 0.90 6.89 -5.53
CA GLU A 51 2.29 7.38 -5.64
C GLU A 51 2.84 7.70 -4.24
N HIS A 52 3.99 7.13 -3.90
CA HIS A 52 4.67 7.31 -2.61
C HIS A 52 6.03 7.95 -2.84
N VAL A 53 6.27 9.10 -2.20
CA VAL A 53 7.56 9.76 -2.25
C VAL A 53 8.44 9.22 -1.13
N PHE A 54 9.63 8.77 -1.49
CA PHE A 54 10.64 8.34 -0.53
C PHE A 54 12.00 8.92 -0.88
N TYR A 55 12.92 8.85 0.08
CA TYR A 55 14.27 9.41 -0.03
C TYR A 55 15.28 8.40 0.50
N PHE A 56 16.38 8.24 -0.21
CA PHE A 56 17.59 7.65 0.38
C PHE A 56 18.32 8.75 1.11
N THR A 57 18.29 8.73 2.44
CA THR A 57 18.87 9.79 3.27
C THR A 57 20.32 9.50 3.64
N ASP A 58 20.67 8.23 3.83
CA ASP A 58 21.99 7.81 4.28
C ASP A 58 22.41 6.49 3.62
N LEU A 59 23.72 6.26 3.56
CA LEU A 59 24.34 5.02 3.08
C LEU A 59 25.60 4.77 3.91
N ARG A 60 25.72 3.58 4.46
CA ARG A 60 26.93 3.14 5.17
C ARG A 60 27.41 1.80 4.67
N LEU A 61 28.71 1.54 4.81
CA LEU A 61 29.27 0.22 4.60
C LEU A 61 28.77 -0.73 5.69
N MET A 62 28.52 -1.98 5.31
CA MET A 62 28.12 -3.03 6.25
C MET A 62 29.27 -3.37 7.20
N ASP A 63 28.96 -3.50 8.50
CA ASP A 63 29.88 -3.90 9.55
C ASP A 63 29.60 -5.36 9.99
N ALA A 64 30.56 -6.01 10.64
CA ALA A 64 30.39 -7.34 11.21
C ALA A 64 29.23 -7.42 12.22
N GLN A 65 28.89 -6.31 12.89
CA GLN A 65 27.75 -6.22 13.81
C GLN A 65 26.38 -6.26 13.10
N ASP A 66 26.34 -6.04 11.79
CA ASP A 66 25.09 -6.12 11.02
C ASP A 66 24.73 -7.54 10.62
N TYR A 67 25.59 -8.53 10.90
CA TYR A 67 25.38 -9.92 10.55
C TYR A 67 24.90 -10.75 11.76
N PRO A 68 23.83 -11.56 11.65
CA PRO A 68 22.89 -11.71 10.55
C PRO A 68 21.60 -10.95 10.85
N ILE A 69 21.56 -9.66 10.55
CA ILE A 69 20.31 -8.90 10.54
C ILE A 69 19.68 -9.03 9.15
N SER A 70 18.47 -9.59 9.08
CA SER A 70 17.69 -9.63 7.83
C SER A 70 17.20 -8.23 7.47
N PHE A 71 17.63 -7.72 6.32
CA PHE A 71 17.09 -6.50 5.72
C PHE A 71 15.95 -6.82 4.73
N PRO A 72 14.99 -5.91 4.53
CA PRO A 72 14.82 -4.62 5.21
C PRO A 72 14.37 -4.78 6.68
N GLN A 73 14.87 -3.92 7.56
CA GLN A 73 14.40 -3.85 8.94
C GLN A 73 13.27 -2.82 9.08
N MET A 74 12.17 -3.23 9.69
CA MET A 74 11.12 -2.30 10.09
C MET A 74 11.59 -1.55 11.34
N LEU A 75 11.86 -0.25 11.20
CA LEU A 75 12.32 0.60 12.31
C LEU A 75 11.18 1.12 13.18
N SER A 76 10.02 1.33 12.57
CA SER A 76 8.79 1.76 13.22
C SER A 76 7.62 1.13 12.50
N ASP A 77 6.68 0.60 13.26
CA ASP A 77 5.42 0.13 12.72
C ASP A 77 4.35 1.22 12.91
N THR A 78 3.82 1.72 11.79
CA THR A 78 2.66 2.63 11.77
C THR A 78 1.38 1.91 11.36
N SER A 79 1.43 0.57 11.31
CA SER A 79 0.28 -0.29 11.05
C SER A 79 -0.89 0.09 11.94
N PHE A 80 -2.05 0.22 11.29
CA PHE A 80 -3.29 0.45 11.98
C PHE A 80 -4.18 -0.75 11.70
N GLU A 81 -4.26 -1.65 12.68
CA GLU A 81 -5.12 -2.82 12.57
C GLU A 81 -6.59 -2.39 12.65
N HIS A 82 -7.30 -2.44 11.52
CA HIS A 82 -8.74 -2.30 11.53
C HIS A 82 -9.39 -3.63 11.88
N ASN A 83 -9.84 -3.76 13.13
CA ASN A 83 -10.67 -4.87 13.54
C ASN A 83 -11.99 -4.90 12.76
N CYS A 84 -12.44 -6.11 12.42
CA CYS A 84 -13.74 -6.37 11.82
C CYS A 84 -14.85 -5.67 12.61
N LYS A 85 -15.70 -4.91 11.94
CA LYS A 85 -16.81 -4.16 12.55
C LYS A 85 -17.99 -5.03 12.98
N ILE A 86 -17.99 -6.31 12.60
CA ILE A 86 -19.07 -7.26 12.94
C ILE A 86 -18.70 -8.06 14.18
N CYS A 87 -17.53 -8.71 14.20
CA CYS A 87 -17.11 -9.54 15.34
C CYS A 87 -16.21 -8.83 16.35
N HIS A 88 -15.60 -7.69 15.99
CA HIS A 88 -14.63 -6.94 16.80
C HIS A 88 -13.43 -7.76 17.32
N ARG A 89 -13.19 -8.94 16.74
CA ARG A 89 -12.18 -9.90 17.22
C ARG A 89 -11.05 -10.16 16.23
N HIS A 90 -11.38 -10.24 14.95
CA HIS A 90 -10.42 -10.54 13.88
C HIS A 90 -10.10 -9.27 13.10
N ILE A 91 -8.87 -9.18 12.60
CA ILE A 91 -8.44 -8.12 11.69
C ILE A 91 -9.29 -8.20 10.41
N ALA A 92 -9.61 -7.05 9.84
CA ALA A 92 -10.34 -6.99 8.59
C ALA A 92 -9.49 -7.49 7.43
N GLU A 93 -10.13 -8.19 6.51
CA GLU A 93 -9.54 -8.69 5.26
C GLU A 93 -10.29 -8.12 4.05
N TRP A 94 -11.47 -7.52 4.29
CA TRP A 94 -12.35 -6.96 3.30
C TRP A 94 -12.84 -5.56 3.71
N ILE A 95 -12.85 -4.66 2.74
CA ILE A 95 -13.58 -3.39 2.77
C ILE A 95 -14.81 -3.58 1.88
N VAL A 96 -15.99 -3.47 2.46
CA VAL A 96 -17.25 -3.63 1.73
C VAL A 96 -17.96 -2.28 1.66
N GLU A 97 -18.27 -1.85 0.45
CA GLU A 97 -19.00 -0.63 0.14
C GLU A 97 -20.44 -0.97 -0.29
N GLY A 98 -21.40 -0.14 0.11
CA GLY A 98 -22.79 -0.29 -0.32
C GLY A 98 -23.80 0.39 0.61
N GLU A 99 -24.82 1.01 0.02
CA GLU A 99 -25.86 1.76 0.75
C GLU A 99 -26.67 0.88 1.72
N GLU A 100 -26.77 -0.42 1.44
CA GLU A 100 -27.50 -1.39 2.27
C GLU A 100 -26.65 -1.94 3.44
N MET A 101 -25.38 -1.54 3.54
CA MET A 101 -24.49 -1.92 4.62
C MET A 101 -24.73 -1.08 5.88
N PRO A 102 -24.46 -1.60 7.09
CA PRO A 102 -24.58 -0.82 8.33
C PRO A 102 -23.67 0.41 8.40
N ALA A 103 -22.59 0.41 7.61
CA ALA A 103 -21.68 1.54 7.41
C ALA A 103 -21.10 1.43 6.00
N ASP A 104 -20.74 2.57 5.40
CA ASP A 104 -20.15 2.64 4.07
C ASP A 104 -18.89 3.52 4.09
N PRO A 105 -17.68 2.94 4.00
CA PRO A 105 -17.38 1.50 3.91
C PRO A 105 -17.42 0.77 5.28
N VAL A 106 -17.56 -0.56 5.25
CA VAL A 106 -17.45 -1.44 6.42
C VAL A 106 -16.29 -2.43 6.30
N HIS A 107 -15.49 -2.52 7.37
CA HIS A 107 -14.37 -3.46 7.48
C HIS A 107 -14.84 -4.82 8.02
N MET A 108 -14.55 -5.90 7.30
CA MET A 108 -14.94 -7.27 7.65
C MET A 108 -13.76 -8.23 7.61
N CYS A 109 -13.65 -9.16 8.56
CA CYS A 109 -12.78 -10.33 8.41
C CYS A 109 -13.41 -11.32 7.43
N ASP A 110 -12.62 -12.26 6.90
CA ASP A 110 -13.10 -13.21 5.89
C ASP A 110 -14.28 -14.07 6.37
N GLY A 111 -14.23 -14.53 7.62
CA GLY A 111 -15.32 -15.33 8.21
C GLY A 111 -16.65 -14.57 8.31
N CYS A 112 -16.62 -13.30 8.71
CA CYS A 112 -17.82 -12.46 8.79
C CYS A 112 -18.33 -12.08 7.40
N PHE A 113 -17.43 -11.74 6.47
CA PHE A 113 -17.76 -11.47 5.08
C PHE A 113 -18.44 -12.67 4.43
N THR A 114 -17.82 -13.85 4.54
CA THR A 114 -18.34 -15.08 3.95
C THR A 114 -19.71 -15.45 4.52
N SER A 115 -19.87 -15.33 5.84
CA SER A 115 -21.15 -15.59 6.50
C SER A 115 -22.25 -14.63 6.02
N TYR A 116 -21.95 -13.33 5.97
CA TYR A 116 -22.93 -12.30 5.61
C TYR A 116 -23.35 -12.36 4.14
N HIS A 117 -22.41 -12.61 3.22
CA HIS A 117 -22.66 -12.56 1.78
C HIS A 117 -23.06 -13.91 1.15
N PHE A 118 -22.57 -15.05 1.67
CA PHE A 118 -22.75 -16.34 1.00
C PHE A 118 -23.55 -17.38 1.80
N VAL A 119 -23.44 -17.39 3.14
CA VAL A 119 -24.07 -18.44 3.96
C VAL A 119 -25.53 -18.11 4.27
N TYR A 120 -25.84 -16.85 4.61
CA TYR A 120 -27.22 -16.44 4.87
C TYR A 120 -27.97 -16.20 3.54
N GLN A 121 -28.74 -17.21 3.12
CA GLN A 121 -29.51 -17.22 1.85
C GLN A 121 -30.49 -16.05 1.67
N HIS A 122 -30.79 -15.31 2.74
CA HIS A 122 -31.77 -14.22 2.75
C HIS A 122 -31.27 -12.89 2.13
N ARG A 123 -30.01 -12.82 1.66
CA ARG A 123 -29.40 -11.56 1.20
C ARG A 123 -28.63 -11.69 -0.13
N ARG A 124 -29.07 -12.57 -1.04
CA ARG A 124 -28.40 -12.79 -2.34
C ARG A 124 -28.41 -11.58 -3.28
N ASP A 125 -29.34 -10.64 -3.07
CA ASP A 125 -29.50 -9.45 -3.92
C ASP A 125 -28.81 -8.19 -3.34
N LEU A 126 -27.98 -8.35 -2.30
CA LEU A 126 -27.29 -7.23 -1.66
C LEU A 126 -26.34 -6.55 -2.65
N LYS A 127 -26.66 -5.31 -3.00
CA LYS A 127 -25.81 -4.48 -3.87
C LYS A 127 -24.63 -3.94 -3.06
N SER A 128 -23.54 -4.70 -3.03
CA SER A 128 -22.29 -4.28 -2.39
C SER A 128 -21.09 -4.56 -3.28
N ARG A 129 -20.02 -3.78 -3.07
CA ARG A 129 -18.71 -3.98 -3.70
C ARG A 129 -17.70 -4.31 -2.62
N ALA A 130 -16.96 -5.39 -2.79
CA ALA A 130 -15.94 -5.81 -1.84
C ALA A 130 -14.55 -5.63 -2.44
N HIS A 131 -13.64 -5.11 -1.61
CA HIS A 131 -12.24 -4.89 -1.93
C HIS A 131 -11.38 -5.55 -0.85
N PRO A 132 -10.29 -6.25 -1.19
CA PRO A 132 -9.35 -6.71 -0.17
C PRO A 132 -8.87 -5.53 0.68
N TYR A 133 -8.94 -5.68 1.99
CA TYR A 133 -8.35 -4.73 2.92
C TYR A 133 -6.84 -4.88 2.88
N MET A 134 -6.16 -3.75 2.69
CA MET A 134 -4.72 -3.62 2.86
C MET A 134 -4.52 -2.53 3.88
N ASP A 135 -3.66 -2.78 4.87
CA ASP A 135 -3.31 -1.75 5.83
C ASP A 135 -2.76 -0.52 5.10
N ALA A 136 -3.19 0.66 5.52
CA ALA A 136 -2.67 1.91 5.03
C ALA A 136 -1.15 2.03 5.27
N SER A 137 -0.61 1.39 6.30
CA SER A 137 0.84 1.29 6.49
C SER A 137 1.54 0.52 5.35
N CYS A 138 0.92 -0.54 4.82
CA CYS A 138 1.41 -1.25 3.63
C CYS A 138 1.30 -0.40 2.36
N LEU A 139 0.45 0.63 2.36
CA LEU A 139 0.42 1.65 1.32
C LEU A 139 1.48 2.73 1.56
N GLN A 140 1.99 2.95 2.77
CA GLN A 140 2.94 4.04 3.06
C GLN A 140 4.41 3.70 2.76
N LEU A 141 4.70 2.48 2.31
CA LEU A 141 6.03 2.04 1.87
C LEU A 141 6.35 2.49 0.44
#